data_AF-A0A9X2D1F4-F1
#
_entry.id   AF-A0A9X2D1F4-F1
#
_cell.length_a   1.000
_cell.length_b   1.000
_cell.length_c   1.000
_cell.angle_alpha   90.00
_cell.angle_beta   90.00
_cell.angle_gamma   90.00
#
_symmetry.space_group_name_H-M   'P 1'
#
loop_
_entity.id
_entity.type
_entity.pdbx_description
1 polymer ?
#
loop_
_entity_poly.entity_id
_entity_poly.type
_entity_poly.pdbx_seq_one_letter_code
_entity_poly.pdbx_strand_id
1 'polypeptide(L)'
;MPLLKDVIAQFKSSFQYLDAENRRKTFWYEFWLNDFTKELLTNTKLTTELEQAAKKCVEQLDELSGQHIEEPFASHQDAFFKIIVATLRTVQLQRFKSGTEKTENYQKDQHYVMERILYPKKEGLFEEQLINGLNSVKETFPELSSIMEQKILHIVEAKPKPFVLFHENMKFGDNGNKFFTTDGRTRTIEDVTDAVDEQLKHV
;
A
#
# COMPACT_ATOMS: atom_id res chain seq x y z
N MET A 1 28.83 -9.60 -3.91
CA MET A 1 27.55 -9.35 -3.22
C MET A 1 27.66 -7.98 -2.58
N PRO A 2 26.71 -7.06 -2.80
CA PRO A 2 26.85 -5.68 -2.38
C PRO A 2 26.71 -5.54 -0.86
N LEU A 3 27.29 -4.48 -0.29
CA LEU A 3 27.12 -4.16 1.12
C LEU A 3 25.71 -3.63 1.37
N LEU A 4 25.17 -3.93 2.55
CA LEU A 4 23.84 -3.48 2.96
C LEU A 4 23.69 -1.95 2.87
N LYS A 5 24.70 -1.21 3.35
CA LYS A 5 24.70 0.26 3.30
C LYS A 5 24.59 0.82 1.89
N ASP A 6 25.23 0.17 0.90
CA ASP A 6 25.26 0.65 -0.48
C ASP A 6 23.91 0.41 -1.16
N VAL A 7 23.30 -0.75 -0.88
CA VAL A 7 21.94 -1.07 -1.33
C VAL A 7 20.92 -0.09 -0.75
N ILE A 8 21.01 0.21 0.55
CA ILE A 8 20.12 1.16 1.22
C ILE A 8 20.33 2.58 0.68
N ALA A 9 21.58 3.01 0.49
CA ALA A 9 21.89 4.32 -0.08
C ALA A 9 21.33 4.45 -1.51
N GLN A 10 21.48 3.42 -2.35
CA GLN A 10 20.93 3.40 -3.69
C GLN A 10 19.40 3.47 -3.68
N PHE A 11 18.75 2.65 -2.84
CA PHE A 11 17.30 2.69 -2.67
C PHE A 11 16.84 4.08 -2.28
N LYS A 12 17.44 4.68 -1.24
CA LYS A 12 17.08 6.02 -0.74
C LYS A 12 17.31 7.11 -1.78
N SER A 13 18.35 7.00 -2.61
CA SER A 13 18.64 7.98 -3.66
C SER A 13 17.52 8.12 -4.68
N SER A 14 16.73 7.04 -4.87
CA SER A 14 15.61 6.99 -5.83
C SER A 14 14.23 6.92 -5.16
N PHE A 15 14.15 6.54 -3.88
CA PHE A 15 12.95 6.66 -3.04
C PHE A 15 12.75 8.11 -2.57
N GLN A 16 12.63 9.02 -3.53
CA GLN A 16 12.60 10.46 -3.29
C GLN A 16 11.19 10.99 -2.96
N TYR A 17 10.49 10.31 -2.04
CA TYR A 17 9.17 10.77 -1.57
C TYR A 17 9.25 12.04 -0.71
N LEU A 18 10.37 12.20 -0.01
CA LEU A 18 10.68 13.38 0.77
C LEU A 18 11.76 14.22 0.07
N ASP A 19 11.78 15.51 0.34
CA ASP A 19 12.87 16.43 0.01
C ASP A 19 13.99 16.36 1.06
N ALA A 20 15.03 17.19 0.88
CA ALA A 20 16.19 17.24 1.77
C ALA A 20 15.82 17.69 3.19
N GLU A 21 14.71 18.41 3.36
CA GLU A 21 14.21 18.89 4.63
C GLU A 21 13.19 17.93 5.29
N ASN A 22 13.11 16.68 4.81
CA ASN A 22 12.11 15.69 5.26
C ASN A 22 10.68 16.21 5.15
N ARG A 23 10.38 16.95 4.10
CA ARG A 23 9.03 17.36 3.73
C ARG A 23 8.70 16.78 2.38
N ARG A 24 7.45 16.85 1.99
CA ARG A 24 7.04 16.46 0.66
C ARG A 24 7.67 17.41 -0.37
N LYS A 25 8.18 16.88 -1.49
CA LYS A 25 8.85 17.69 -2.51
C LYS A 25 8.01 18.87 -2.99
N THR A 26 8.63 20.07 -3.03
CA THR A 26 8.00 21.33 -3.43
C THR A 26 7.36 21.30 -4.83
N PHE A 27 7.96 20.60 -5.80
CA PHE A 27 7.37 20.40 -7.14
C PHE A 27 6.01 19.69 -7.07
N TRP A 28 5.80 18.85 -6.06
CA TRP A 28 4.49 18.26 -5.76
C TRP A 28 3.61 19.17 -4.95
N TYR A 29 3.81 20.49 -4.96
CA TYR A 29 2.80 21.51 -4.66
C TYR A 29 2.38 22.26 -5.93
N GLU A 30 3.03 22.03 -7.07
CA GLU A 30 2.57 22.56 -8.36
C GLU A 30 1.24 21.91 -8.81
N PHE A 31 0.77 20.85 -8.11
CA PHE A 31 -0.56 20.29 -8.31
C PHE A 31 -1.70 21.28 -8.09
N TRP A 32 -1.48 22.39 -7.36
CA TRP A 32 -2.48 23.46 -7.24
C TRP A 32 -2.83 24.09 -8.58
N LEU A 33 -2.04 23.83 -9.63
CA LEU A 33 -2.25 24.27 -11.01
C LEU A 33 -3.10 23.28 -11.85
N ASN A 34 -3.48 22.10 -11.31
CA ASN A 34 -4.27 21.09 -12.01
C ASN A 34 -5.30 20.43 -11.06
N ASP A 35 -6.60 20.55 -11.39
CA ASP A 35 -7.70 20.08 -10.53
C ASP A 35 -7.71 18.55 -10.29
N PHE A 36 -7.27 17.74 -11.25
CA PHE A 36 -7.17 16.28 -11.07
C PHE A 36 -6.09 15.91 -10.05
N THR A 37 -4.93 16.55 -10.16
CA THR A 37 -3.79 16.36 -9.26
C THR A 37 -4.08 16.95 -7.88
N LYS A 38 -4.88 18.02 -7.82
CA LYS A 38 -5.39 18.64 -6.60
C LYS A 38 -6.29 17.71 -5.81
N GLU A 39 -7.27 17.04 -6.42
CA GLU A 39 -8.13 16.08 -5.69
C GLU A 39 -7.34 14.90 -5.10
N LEU A 40 -6.32 14.41 -5.82
CA LEU A 40 -5.45 13.31 -5.37
C LEU A 40 -4.55 13.72 -4.17
N LEU A 41 -4.14 14.99 -4.10
CA LEU A 41 -3.09 15.48 -3.20
C LEU A 41 -3.58 16.42 -2.08
N THR A 42 -4.85 16.84 -2.11
CA THR A 42 -5.48 17.73 -1.11
C THR A 42 -6.07 17.02 0.10
N ASN A 43 -6.01 15.68 0.18
CA ASN A 43 -6.28 15.00 1.44
C ASN A 43 -5.08 15.21 2.39
N THR A 44 -5.03 16.39 3.02
CA THR A 44 -3.93 16.82 3.89
C THR A 44 -3.62 15.78 4.96
N LYS A 45 -4.64 15.17 5.55
CA LYS A 45 -4.46 14.14 6.59
C LYS A 45 -3.77 12.90 6.02
N LEU A 46 -4.28 12.34 4.92
CA LEU A 46 -3.64 11.19 4.27
C LEU A 46 -2.20 11.52 3.89
N THR A 47 -1.98 12.67 3.24
CA THR A 47 -0.64 13.12 2.84
C THR A 47 0.32 13.18 4.02
N THR A 48 -0.06 13.79 5.14
CA THR A 48 0.78 13.84 6.35
C THR A 48 1.09 12.46 6.91
N GLU A 49 0.13 11.54 6.92
CA GLU A 49 0.34 10.16 7.39
C GLU A 49 1.30 9.40 6.46
N LEU A 50 1.23 9.61 5.14
CA LEU A 50 2.17 9.03 4.17
C LEU A 50 3.58 9.61 4.32
N GLU A 51 3.72 10.91 4.59
CA GLU A 51 5.01 11.53 4.90
C GLU A 51 5.63 10.94 6.17
N GLN A 52 4.84 10.73 7.22
CA GLN A 52 5.31 10.08 8.45
C GLN A 52 5.75 8.64 8.20
N ALA A 53 5.01 7.89 7.38
CA ALA A 53 5.41 6.55 6.97
C ALA A 53 6.74 6.56 6.18
N ALA A 54 6.93 7.52 5.26
CA ALA A 54 8.18 7.67 4.53
C ALA A 54 9.37 7.99 5.46
N LYS A 55 9.18 8.93 6.42
CA LYS A 55 10.21 9.30 7.40
C LYS A 55 10.65 8.09 8.21
N LYS A 56 9.67 7.36 8.74
CA LYS A 56 9.92 6.16 9.53
C LYS A 56 10.63 5.07 8.72
N CYS A 57 10.25 4.88 7.45
CA CYS A 57 10.94 3.96 6.55
C CYS A 57 12.42 4.33 6.42
N VAL A 58 12.71 5.59 6.10
CA VAL A 58 14.08 6.09 5.94
C VAL A 58 14.88 5.95 7.25
N GLU A 59 14.29 6.31 8.39
CA GLU A 59 14.91 6.17 9.71
C GLU A 59 15.26 4.70 10.02
N GLN A 60 14.33 3.77 9.81
CA GLN A 60 14.57 2.35 10.05
C GLN A 60 15.63 1.76 9.10
N LEU A 61 15.70 2.24 7.85
CA LEU A 61 16.75 1.85 6.92
C LEU A 61 18.12 2.41 7.35
N ASP A 62 18.16 3.64 7.85
CA ASP A 62 19.40 4.24 8.38
C ASP A 62 19.88 3.49 9.62
N GLU A 63 18.98 3.15 10.54
CA GLU A 63 19.28 2.31 11.71
C GLU A 63 19.85 0.94 11.28
N LEU A 64 19.20 0.27 10.32
CA LEU A 64 19.65 -1.01 9.80
C LEU A 64 21.05 -0.92 9.19
N SER A 65 21.31 0.12 8.39
CA SER A 65 22.63 0.34 7.79
C SER A 65 23.71 0.70 8.81
N GLY A 66 23.35 1.43 9.87
CA GLY A 66 24.27 1.85 10.94
C GLY A 66 24.66 0.70 11.88
N GLN A 67 23.79 -0.28 12.08
CA GLN A 67 24.08 -1.48 12.88
C GLN A 67 24.95 -2.50 12.13
N HIS A 68 24.91 -2.52 10.79
CA HIS A 68 25.49 -3.56 9.95
C HIS A 68 26.31 -2.98 8.77
N ILE A 69 27.17 -2.00 9.04
CA ILE A 69 27.86 -1.16 8.04
C ILE A 69 28.70 -1.96 7.03
N GLU A 70 29.38 -3.01 7.49
CA GLU A 70 30.31 -3.80 6.67
C GLU A 70 29.71 -5.17 6.26
N GLU A 71 28.43 -5.39 6.53
CA GLU A 71 27.80 -6.66 6.25
C GLU A 71 27.21 -6.74 4.83
N PRO A 72 27.27 -7.92 4.18
CA PRO A 72 26.62 -8.15 2.90
C PRO A 72 25.10 -7.99 3.01
N PHE A 73 24.47 -7.46 1.95
CA PHE A 73 23.01 -7.31 1.87
C PHE A 73 22.26 -8.64 2.12
N ALA A 74 22.77 -9.76 1.62
CA ALA A 74 22.11 -11.07 1.80
C ALA A 74 21.86 -11.45 3.27
N SER A 75 22.75 -11.06 4.19
CA SER A 75 22.60 -11.38 5.61
C SER A 75 21.42 -10.64 6.25
N HIS A 76 21.00 -9.52 5.67
CA HIS A 76 19.98 -8.59 6.20
C HIS A 76 18.87 -8.29 5.20
N GLN A 77 18.77 -9.08 4.15
CA GLN A 77 17.80 -8.91 3.07
C GLN A 77 16.36 -8.91 3.61
N ASP A 78 16.05 -9.86 4.49
CA ASP A 78 14.72 -9.99 5.08
C ASP A 78 14.38 -8.79 5.98
N ALA A 79 15.38 -8.24 6.70
CA ALA A 79 15.19 -7.05 7.52
C ALA A 79 14.88 -5.83 6.65
N PHE A 80 15.59 -5.66 5.53
CA PHE A 80 15.33 -4.61 4.55
C PHE A 80 13.90 -4.69 3.99
N PHE A 81 13.48 -5.85 3.50
CA PHE A 81 12.13 -5.99 2.94
C PHE A 81 11.05 -5.91 4.01
N LYS A 82 11.31 -6.34 5.24
CA LYS A 82 10.37 -6.19 6.36
C LYS A 82 10.07 -4.72 6.65
N ILE A 83 11.06 -3.82 6.55
CA ILE A 83 10.85 -2.37 6.68
C ILE A 83 9.95 -1.85 5.55
N ILE A 84 10.18 -2.29 4.31
CA ILE A 84 9.35 -1.93 3.15
C ILE A 84 7.91 -2.42 3.32
N VAL A 85 7.71 -3.69 3.69
CA VAL A 85 6.39 -4.29 3.92
C VAL A 85 5.65 -3.56 5.05
N ALA A 86 6.31 -3.30 6.18
CA ALA A 86 5.69 -2.57 7.30
C ALA A 86 5.27 -1.14 6.90
N THR A 87 6.07 -0.49 6.05
CA THR A 87 5.77 0.82 5.51
C THR A 87 4.57 0.77 4.57
N LEU A 88 4.56 -0.16 3.61
CA LEU A 88 3.43 -0.38 2.70
C LEU A 88 2.14 -0.68 3.46
N ARG A 89 2.19 -1.56 4.46
CA ARG A 89 1.05 -1.86 5.34
C ARG A 89 0.47 -0.59 5.96
N THR A 90 1.33 0.24 6.54
CA THR A 90 0.93 1.52 7.12
C THR A 90 0.24 2.40 6.09
N VAL A 91 0.84 2.55 4.91
CA VAL A 91 0.29 3.35 3.81
C VAL A 91 -1.08 2.83 3.35
N GLN A 92 -1.22 1.53 3.13
CA GLN A 92 -2.47 0.93 2.68
C GLN A 92 -3.59 1.11 3.71
N LEU A 93 -3.31 0.93 5.00
CA LEU A 93 -4.30 1.16 6.06
C LEU A 93 -4.74 2.62 6.10
N GLN A 94 -3.83 3.58 5.88
CA GLN A 94 -4.21 5.00 5.83
C GLN A 94 -5.06 5.32 4.60
N ARG A 95 -4.84 4.64 3.47
CA ARG A 95 -5.70 4.74 2.28
C ARG A 95 -7.10 4.21 2.53
N PHE A 96 -7.26 3.13 3.30
CA PHE A 96 -8.58 2.65 3.73
C PHE A 96 -9.26 3.60 4.71
N LYS A 97 -8.54 4.12 5.72
CA LYS A 97 -9.07 5.12 6.67
C LYS A 97 -9.53 6.40 5.99
N SER A 98 -8.90 6.76 4.88
CA SER A 98 -9.24 7.91 4.06
C SER A 98 -10.17 7.57 2.89
N GLY A 99 -10.64 6.32 2.82
CA GLY A 99 -11.47 5.78 1.76
C GLY A 99 -12.90 6.29 1.79
N THR A 100 -13.77 5.66 1.03
CA THR A 100 -15.19 6.01 0.98
C THR A 100 -16.04 4.75 1.03
N GLU A 101 -17.00 4.72 1.94
CA GLU A 101 -18.00 3.67 2.00
C GLU A 101 -19.11 3.95 0.99
N LYS A 102 -19.51 2.91 0.25
CA LYS A 102 -20.67 2.95 -0.65
C LYS A 102 -21.53 1.72 -0.41
N THR A 103 -22.84 1.90 -0.58
CA THR A 103 -23.77 0.79 -0.65
C THR A 103 -24.09 0.51 -2.11
N GLU A 104 -23.89 -0.73 -2.53
CA GLU A 104 -24.22 -1.19 -3.88
C GLU A 104 -25.33 -2.22 -3.81
N ASN A 105 -26.25 -2.13 -4.76
CA ASN A 105 -27.34 -3.07 -4.94
C ASN A 105 -27.30 -3.58 -6.37
N TYR A 106 -27.27 -4.89 -6.54
CA TYR A 106 -27.26 -5.49 -7.86
C TYR A 106 -27.97 -6.85 -7.87
N GLN A 107 -28.32 -7.31 -9.06
CA GLN A 107 -28.92 -8.62 -9.26
C GLN A 107 -27.90 -9.55 -9.92
N LYS A 108 -27.71 -10.75 -9.38
CA LYS A 108 -26.83 -11.79 -9.92
C LYS A 108 -27.46 -13.16 -9.75
N ASP A 109 -27.62 -13.92 -10.83
CA ASP A 109 -28.13 -15.30 -10.81
C ASP A 109 -29.42 -15.48 -9.97
N GLN A 110 -30.44 -14.64 -10.23
CA GLN A 110 -31.73 -14.58 -9.50
C GLN A 110 -31.65 -14.16 -8.02
N HIS A 111 -30.47 -13.75 -7.55
CA HIS A 111 -30.28 -13.15 -6.25
C HIS A 111 -30.24 -11.63 -6.34
N TYR A 112 -30.83 -10.96 -5.37
CA TYR A 112 -30.62 -9.53 -5.14
C TYR A 112 -29.59 -9.39 -4.03
N VAL A 113 -28.50 -8.70 -4.32
CA VAL A 113 -27.38 -8.53 -3.40
C VAL A 113 -27.31 -7.07 -2.99
N MET A 114 -27.16 -6.83 -1.69
CA MET A 114 -26.79 -5.55 -1.10
C MET A 114 -25.43 -5.69 -0.44
N GLU A 115 -24.47 -4.87 -0.86
CA GLU A 115 -23.13 -4.82 -0.27
C GLU A 115 -22.83 -3.42 0.25
N ARG A 116 -22.23 -3.34 1.43
CA ARG A 116 -21.51 -2.13 1.86
C ARG A 116 -20.04 -2.35 1.64
N ILE A 117 -19.43 -1.50 0.81
CA ILE A 117 -18.07 -1.67 0.33
C ILE A 117 -17.27 -0.43 0.73
N LEU A 118 -16.14 -0.66 1.39
CA LEU A 118 -15.13 0.37 1.65
C LEU A 118 -14.16 0.43 0.47
N TYR A 119 -14.21 1.53 -0.26
CA TYR A 119 -13.28 1.82 -1.34
C TYR A 119 -12.07 2.58 -0.81
N PRO A 120 -10.85 1.99 -0.79
CA PRO A 120 -9.66 2.73 -0.38
C PRO A 120 -9.37 3.86 -1.37
N LYS A 121 -8.65 4.89 -0.90
CA LYS A 121 -8.01 5.84 -1.83
C LYS A 121 -7.02 5.07 -2.70
N LYS A 122 -7.03 5.33 -4.01
CA LYS A 122 -6.12 4.69 -4.98
C LYS A 122 -4.67 4.93 -4.58
N GLU A 123 -3.79 4.02 -4.99
CA GLU A 123 -2.34 4.23 -4.97
C GLU A 123 -1.93 5.54 -5.66
N GLY A 124 -0.72 6.00 -5.39
CA GLY A 124 -0.19 7.17 -6.09
C GLY A 124 1.31 7.31 -5.91
N LEU A 125 1.76 8.56 -5.78
CA LEU A 125 3.18 8.91 -5.77
C LEU A 125 4.02 8.13 -4.74
N PHE A 126 3.44 7.71 -3.61
CA PHE A 126 4.18 6.95 -2.60
C PHE A 126 4.66 5.60 -3.16
N GLU A 127 3.74 4.79 -3.66
CA GLU A 127 4.04 3.46 -4.20
C GLU A 127 4.91 3.58 -5.45
N GLU A 128 4.69 4.60 -6.28
CA GLU A 128 5.55 4.90 -7.43
C GLU A 128 6.99 5.17 -7.00
N GLN A 129 7.23 6.04 -6.01
CA GLN A 129 8.58 6.30 -5.53
C GLN A 129 9.21 5.08 -4.85
N LEU A 130 8.42 4.26 -4.14
CA LEU A 130 8.90 3.01 -3.53
C LEU A 130 9.40 2.04 -4.61
N ILE A 131 8.61 1.85 -5.67
CA ILE A 131 8.97 1.03 -6.82
C ILE A 131 10.20 1.62 -7.54
N ASN A 132 10.30 2.94 -7.67
CA ASN A 132 11.50 3.59 -8.22
C ASN A 132 12.75 3.31 -7.39
N GLY A 133 12.64 3.33 -6.06
CA GLY A 133 13.72 2.92 -5.16
C GLY A 133 14.21 1.50 -5.44
N LEU A 134 13.28 0.54 -5.56
CA LEU A 134 13.61 -0.86 -5.85
C LEU A 134 14.17 -1.07 -7.27
N ASN A 135 13.59 -0.40 -8.28
CA ASN A 135 14.10 -0.45 -9.64
C ASN A 135 15.52 0.10 -9.73
N SER A 136 15.82 1.16 -8.98
CA SER A 136 17.17 1.74 -8.95
C SER A 136 18.19 0.79 -8.32
N VAL A 137 17.81 0.05 -7.27
CA VAL A 137 18.66 -1.02 -6.73
C VAL A 137 18.89 -2.13 -7.75
N LYS A 138 17.84 -2.57 -8.44
CA LYS A 138 17.93 -3.56 -9.52
C LYS A 138 18.90 -3.13 -10.62
N GLU A 139 18.83 -1.88 -11.05
CA GLU A 139 19.68 -1.33 -12.12
C GLU A 139 21.15 -1.22 -11.70
N THR A 140 21.42 -0.81 -10.46
CA THR A 140 22.78 -0.65 -9.94
C THR A 140 23.43 -1.96 -9.52
N PHE A 141 22.65 -2.93 -9.02
CA PHE A 141 23.12 -4.23 -8.55
C PHE A 141 22.44 -5.37 -9.32
N PRO A 142 22.92 -5.72 -10.52
CA PRO A 142 22.29 -6.72 -11.37
C PRO A 142 22.13 -8.08 -10.69
N GLU A 143 23.02 -8.46 -9.77
CA GLU A 143 22.90 -9.70 -9.00
C GLU A 143 21.65 -9.76 -8.09
N LEU A 144 21.04 -8.61 -7.78
CA LEU A 144 19.80 -8.51 -7.00
C LEU A 144 18.55 -8.42 -7.90
N SER A 145 18.70 -8.47 -9.23
CA SER A 145 17.58 -8.16 -10.14
C SER A 145 16.38 -9.06 -9.94
N SER A 146 16.59 -10.37 -9.88
CA SER A 146 15.50 -11.34 -9.77
C SER A 146 14.68 -11.13 -8.49
N ILE A 147 15.33 -10.85 -7.36
CA ILE A 147 14.61 -10.62 -6.11
C ILE A 147 13.89 -9.27 -6.11
N MET A 148 14.50 -8.21 -6.64
CA MET A 148 13.86 -6.90 -6.72
C MET A 148 12.64 -6.93 -7.66
N GLU A 149 12.73 -7.63 -8.79
CA GLU A 149 11.61 -7.81 -9.72
C GLU A 149 10.45 -8.57 -9.10
N GLN A 150 10.74 -9.67 -8.39
CA GLN A 150 9.71 -10.42 -7.69
C GLN A 150 9.00 -9.55 -6.64
N LYS A 151 9.77 -8.77 -5.89
CA LYS A 151 9.24 -7.89 -4.85
C LYS A 151 8.40 -6.75 -5.44
N ILE A 152 8.86 -6.13 -6.52
CA ILE A 152 8.07 -5.12 -7.26
C ILE A 152 6.77 -5.71 -7.77
N LEU A 153 6.80 -6.91 -8.37
CA LEU A 153 5.60 -7.58 -8.86
C LEU A 153 4.58 -7.78 -7.74
N HIS A 154 5.01 -8.30 -6.59
CA HIS A 154 4.12 -8.49 -5.45
C HIS A 154 3.57 -7.18 -4.90
N ILE A 155 4.34 -6.09 -4.88
CA ILE A 155 3.84 -4.75 -4.51
C ILE A 155 2.74 -4.29 -5.46
N VAL A 156 2.92 -4.50 -6.77
CA VAL A 156 1.95 -4.15 -7.81
C VAL A 156 0.69 -5.02 -7.72
N GLU A 157 0.79 -6.27 -7.28
CA GLU A 157 -0.36 -7.16 -7.12
C GLU A 157 -1.13 -6.91 -5.81
N ALA A 158 -0.41 -6.49 -4.76
CA ALA A 158 -0.92 -6.19 -3.43
C ALA A 158 -1.57 -4.80 -3.31
N LYS A 159 -1.99 -4.19 -4.42
CA LYS A 159 -2.67 -2.89 -4.42
C LYS A 159 -3.93 -2.91 -3.54
N PRO A 160 -4.25 -1.81 -2.83
CA PRO A 160 -5.50 -1.71 -2.07
C PRO A 160 -6.72 -1.99 -2.94
N LYS A 161 -7.49 -3.01 -2.59
CA LYS A 161 -8.73 -3.41 -3.27
C LYS A 161 -9.95 -3.04 -2.43
N PRO A 162 -11.12 -2.79 -3.04
CA PRO A 162 -12.36 -2.57 -2.29
C PRO A 162 -12.63 -3.74 -1.33
N PHE A 163 -13.09 -3.41 -0.14
CA PHE A 163 -13.35 -4.39 0.92
C PHE A 163 -14.84 -4.40 1.28
N VAL A 164 -15.45 -5.59 1.23
CA VAL A 164 -16.87 -5.77 1.57
C VAL A 164 -16.99 -5.79 3.10
N LEU A 165 -17.57 -4.74 3.67
CA LEU A 165 -17.86 -4.61 5.09
C LEU A 165 -19.12 -5.39 5.50
N PHE A 166 -20.07 -5.50 4.56
CA PHE A 166 -21.34 -6.15 4.79
C PHE A 166 -21.86 -6.73 3.48
N HIS A 167 -22.37 -7.96 3.54
CA HIS A 167 -23.00 -8.63 2.42
C HIS A 167 -24.34 -9.23 2.87
N GLU A 168 -25.40 -8.85 2.16
CA GLU A 168 -26.73 -9.44 2.30
C GLU A 168 -27.26 -9.86 0.93
N ASN A 169 -27.91 -11.01 0.91
CA ASN A 169 -28.45 -11.62 -0.29
C ASN A 169 -29.92 -11.98 -0.03
N MET A 170 -30.79 -11.60 -0.96
CA MET A 170 -32.17 -12.02 -1.03
C MET A 170 -32.39 -12.93 -2.23
N LYS A 171 -33.00 -14.09 -2.00
CA LYS A 171 -33.41 -15.06 -3.02
C LYS A 171 -34.93 -15.24 -3.04
N PHE A 172 -35.47 -15.60 -4.20
CA PHE A 172 -36.84 -16.09 -4.30
C PHE A 172 -36.86 -17.62 -4.23
N GLY A 173 -37.75 -18.18 -3.40
CA GLY A 173 -38.07 -19.60 -3.48
C GLY A 173 -39.16 -19.88 -4.51
N ASP A 174 -39.38 -21.16 -4.78
CA ASP A 174 -40.30 -21.64 -5.83
C ASP A 174 -41.76 -21.20 -5.63
N ASN A 175 -42.14 -20.83 -4.40
CA ASN A 175 -43.46 -20.31 -4.05
C ASN A 175 -43.55 -18.77 -4.06
N GLY A 176 -42.51 -18.08 -4.52
CA GLY A 176 -42.42 -16.62 -4.53
C GLY A 176 -42.01 -15.99 -3.18
N ASN A 177 -41.76 -16.80 -2.14
CA ASN A 177 -41.29 -16.28 -0.85
C ASN A 177 -39.85 -15.75 -0.96
N LYS A 178 -39.56 -14.71 -0.18
CA LYS A 178 -38.22 -14.11 -0.09
C LYS A 178 -37.42 -14.74 1.05
N PHE A 179 -36.20 -15.16 0.76
CA PHE A 179 -35.25 -15.67 1.74
C PHE A 179 -34.06 -14.72 1.81
N PHE A 180 -33.77 -14.22 3.00
CA PHE A 180 -32.65 -13.32 3.26
C PHE A 180 -31.53 -14.11 3.93
N THR A 181 -30.33 -13.98 3.40
CA THR A 181 -29.10 -14.52 3.97
C THR A 181 -28.09 -13.41 4.08
N THR A 182 -27.57 -13.18 5.28
CA THR A 182 -26.39 -12.35 5.53
C THR A 182 -25.23 -13.27 5.90
N ASP A 183 -23.99 -12.87 5.61
CA ASP A 183 -22.81 -13.57 6.12
C ASP A 183 -22.67 -13.47 7.65
N GLY A 184 -23.56 -12.71 8.30
CA GLY A 184 -23.65 -12.57 9.76
C GLY A 184 -22.52 -11.75 10.35
N ARG A 185 -21.64 -11.17 9.51
CA ARG A 185 -20.46 -10.41 9.93
C ARG A 185 -20.57 -8.99 9.42
N THR A 186 -20.84 -8.05 10.32
CA THR A 186 -20.54 -6.64 10.03
C THR A 186 -19.07 -6.43 10.35
N ARG A 187 -18.26 -6.27 9.31
CA ARG A 187 -16.82 -6.05 9.45
C ARG A 187 -16.54 -4.57 9.67
N THR A 188 -15.50 -4.27 10.44
CA THR A 188 -15.01 -2.92 10.70
C THR A 188 -13.73 -2.66 9.91
N ILE A 189 -13.19 -1.45 10.06
CA ILE A 189 -11.87 -1.12 9.55
C ILE A 189 -10.74 -1.92 10.22
N GLU A 190 -10.98 -2.55 11.37
CA GLU A 190 -10.00 -3.41 12.01
C GLU A 190 -9.83 -4.72 11.24
N ASP A 191 -10.92 -5.29 10.70
CA ASP A 191 -10.90 -6.47 9.83
C ASP A 191 -10.18 -6.22 8.49
N VAL A 192 -10.07 -4.95 8.08
CA VAL A 192 -9.26 -4.56 6.91
C VAL A 192 -7.77 -4.80 7.17
N THR A 193 -7.34 -4.75 8.43
CA THR A 193 -5.94 -5.00 8.81
C THR A 193 -5.50 -6.40 8.42
N ASP A 194 -6.30 -7.41 8.76
CA ASP A 194 -6.01 -8.80 8.41
C ASP A 194 -6.00 -9.02 6.89
N ALA A 195 -6.89 -8.33 6.17
CA ALA A 195 -6.94 -8.40 4.71
C ALA A 195 -5.72 -7.76 4.05
N VAL A 196 -5.24 -6.62 4.58
CA VAL A 196 -3.99 -5.98 4.13
C VAL A 196 -2.79 -6.87 4.45
N ASP A 197 -2.77 -7.50 5.62
CA ASP A 197 -1.69 -8.39 6.03
C ASP A 197 -1.59 -9.63 5.13
N GLU A 198 -2.71 -10.25 4.75
CA GLU A 198 -2.71 -11.37 3.80
C GLU A 198 -2.29 -10.92 2.39
N GLN A 199 -2.65 -9.71 1.95
CA GLN A 199 -2.20 -9.16 0.66
C GLN A 199 -0.69 -8.92 0.62
N LEU A 200 -0.10 -8.48 1.73
CA LEU A 200 1.32 -8.13 1.81
C LEU A 200 2.23 -9.29 2.20
N LYS A 201 1.68 -10.46 2.53
CA LYS A 201 2.43 -11.66 2.95
C LYS A 201 3.50 -12.13 1.97
N HIS A 202 3.32 -11.84 0.69
CA HIS A 202 4.26 -12.23 -0.36
C HIS A 202 5.21 -11.10 -0.76
N VAL A 203 4.89 -9.86 -0.39
CA VAL A 203 5.78 -8.69 -0.55
C VAL A 203 7.02 -8.85 0.32
#